data_AF-A0A4Z0LFJ2-F1
#
_entry.id   AF-A0A4Z0LFJ2-F1
#
_cell.length_a   1.000
_cell.length_b   1.000
_cell.length_c   1.000
_cell.angle_alpha   90.00
_cell.angle_beta   90.00
_cell.angle_gamma   90.00
#
_symmetry.space_group_name_H-M   'P 1'
#
loop_
_entity.id
_entity.type
_entity.pdbx_description
1 polymer ?
#
loop_
_entity_poly.entity_id
_entity_poly.type
_entity_poly.pdbx_seq_one_letter_code
_entity_poly.pdbx_strand_id
1 'polypeptide(L)'
;PRVDRPTDHATAVKLHEFRSGGRNLIEKIEDYQPAALAVLGKQAFEQGFSQRGIAWGKQKIAIGATMVWVLPNPSGLNRIKTEKLVEAYRELDQALIMRGL
;
A
#
# COMPACT_ATOMS: atom_id res chain seq x y z
N PRO A 1 0.30 -32.36 -8.33
CA PRO A 1 0.62 -31.38 -9.38
C PRO A 1 -0.58 -31.11 -10.31
N ARG A 2 -1.20 -29.93 -10.19
CA ARG A 2 -1.52 -29.01 -11.30
C ARG A 2 -2.32 -27.84 -10.73
N VAL A 3 -1.72 -26.67 -10.92
CA VAL A 3 -2.23 -25.35 -10.57
C VAL A 3 -3.22 -24.97 -11.65
N ASP A 4 -4.45 -24.60 -11.28
CA ASP A 4 -5.43 -24.03 -12.23
C ASP A 4 -6.24 -22.91 -11.56
N ARG A 5 -5.66 -21.70 -11.57
CA ARG A 5 -6.20 -20.48 -12.22
C ARG A 5 -5.48 -19.24 -11.67
N PRO A 6 -4.79 -18.44 -12.51
CA PRO A 6 -4.25 -17.16 -12.10
C PRO A 6 -5.41 -16.17 -11.97
N THR A 7 -5.72 -15.74 -10.76
CA THR A 7 -6.71 -14.70 -10.54
C THR A 7 -6.09 -13.35 -10.92
N ASP A 8 -6.41 -12.86 -12.13
CA ASP A 8 -6.30 -11.46 -12.56
C ASP A 8 -7.26 -10.54 -11.75
N HIS A 9 -7.39 -10.81 -10.45
CA HIS A 9 -8.32 -10.19 -9.50
C HIS A 9 -7.61 -9.46 -8.37
N ALA A 10 -6.29 -9.29 -8.41
CA ALA A 10 -5.59 -8.51 -7.39
C ALA A 10 -6.10 -7.05 -7.32
N THR A 11 -6.60 -6.49 -8.42
CA THR A 11 -7.13 -5.11 -8.47
C THR A 11 -8.59 -5.01 -8.00
N ALA A 12 -9.42 -6.01 -8.32
CA ALA A 12 -10.83 -6.05 -7.96
C ALA A 12 -11.05 -6.51 -6.50
N VAL A 13 -10.16 -7.36 -5.97
CA VAL A 13 -10.23 -7.82 -4.57
C VAL A 13 -9.87 -6.70 -3.61
N LYS A 14 -8.81 -5.94 -3.91
CA LYS A 14 -8.38 -4.81 -3.08
C LYS A 14 -9.42 -3.69 -3.01
N LEU A 15 -10.11 -3.39 -4.12
CA LEU A 15 -11.03 -2.25 -4.19
C LEU A 15 -12.29 -2.41 -3.34
N HIS A 16 -12.84 -3.63 -3.28
CA HIS A 16 -14.00 -3.91 -2.45
C HIS A 16 -13.60 -4.04 -0.97
N GLU A 17 -12.44 -4.63 -0.67
CA GLU A 17 -11.88 -4.64 0.69
C GLU A 17 -11.54 -3.23 1.20
N PHE A 18 -11.25 -2.24 0.35
CA PHE A 18 -11.01 -0.88 0.84
C PHE A 18 -12.29 -0.13 1.24
N ARG A 19 -13.43 -0.37 0.59
CA ARG A 19 -14.70 0.33 0.91
C ARG A 19 -15.42 -0.27 2.12
N SER A 20 -15.42 -1.59 2.27
CA SER A 20 -15.99 -2.28 3.43
C SER A 20 -14.96 -2.65 4.49
N GLY A 21 -13.69 -2.84 4.11
CA GLY A 21 -12.58 -3.18 5.00
C GLY A 21 -11.58 -2.05 5.28
N GLY A 22 -11.81 -0.82 4.79
CA GLY A 22 -11.02 0.35 5.20
C GLY A 22 -11.09 0.62 6.71
N ARG A 23 -12.26 0.41 7.34
CA ARG A 23 -12.39 0.41 8.81
C ARG A 23 -11.65 -0.76 9.45
N ASN A 24 -11.87 -1.98 8.97
CA ASN A 24 -11.17 -3.17 9.47
C ASN A 24 -9.64 -3.06 9.32
N LEU A 25 -9.15 -2.33 8.31
CA LEU A 25 -7.73 -2.05 8.13
C LEU A 25 -7.23 -1.05 9.17
N ILE A 26 -7.95 0.04 9.41
CA ILE A 26 -7.57 1.02 10.45
C ILE A 26 -7.54 0.32 11.81
N GLU A 27 -8.58 -0.44 12.17
CA GLU A 27 -8.65 -1.21 13.42
C GLU A 27 -7.46 -2.17 13.55
N LYS A 28 -7.15 -2.95 12.50
CA LYS A 28 -5.96 -3.83 12.50
C LYS A 28 -4.66 -3.04 12.69
N ILE A 29 -4.52 -1.88 12.06
CA ILE A 29 -3.30 -1.08 12.19
C ILE A 29 -3.19 -0.47 13.59
N GLU A 30 -4.31 -0.09 14.21
CA GLU A 30 -4.36 0.37 15.60
C GLU A 30 -4.03 -0.77 16.59
N ASP A 31 -4.45 -2.00 16.28
CA ASP A 31 -4.18 -3.20 17.08
C ASP A 31 -2.71 -3.67 16.96
N TYR A 32 -2.20 -3.80 15.73
CA TYR A 32 -0.86 -4.35 15.47
C TYR A 32 0.25 -3.30 15.52
N GLN A 33 -0.09 -2.01 15.40
CA GLN A 33 0.82 -0.86 15.43
C GLN A 33 2.12 -1.06 14.63
N PRO A 34 2.05 -1.46 13.34
CA PRO A 34 3.24 -1.62 12.54
C PRO A 34 3.94 -0.27 12.35
N ALA A 35 5.23 -0.30 12.03
CA ALA A 35 5.99 0.91 11.77
C ALA A 35 5.51 1.68 10.53
N ALA A 36 5.06 0.94 9.51
CA ALA A 36 4.50 1.51 8.29
C ALA A 36 3.38 0.64 7.69
N LEU A 37 2.39 1.31 7.10
CA LEU A 37 1.38 0.76 6.21
C LEU A 37 1.73 1.16 4.78
N ALA A 38 2.02 0.19 3.92
CA ALA A 38 2.26 0.41 2.49
C ALA A 38 1.02 0.06 1.66
N VAL A 39 0.38 1.07 1.06
CA VAL A 39 -0.75 0.90 0.14
C VAL A 39 -0.23 0.83 -1.29
N LEU A 40 -0.49 -0.29 -1.97
CA LEU A 40 0.01 -0.56 -3.31
C LEU A 40 -0.95 0.01 -4.37
N GLY A 41 -0.66 1.22 -4.83
CA GLY A 41 -1.38 1.92 -5.89
C GLY A 41 -2.12 3.17 -5.42
N LYS A 42 -1.93 4.26 -6.16
CA LYS A 42 -2.54 5.57 -5.88
C LYS A 42 -4.07 5.53 -5.82
N GLN A 43 -4.71 4.86 -6.78
CA GLN A 43 -6.17 4.75 -6.82
C GLN A 43 -6.75 3.96 -5.63
N ALA A 44 -6.05 2.92 -5.16
CA ALA A 44 -6.48 2.16 -4.00
C ALA A 44 -6.44 3.04 -2.74
N PHE A 45 -5.38 3.83 -2.58
CA PHE A 45 -5.26 4.80 -1.50
C PHE A 45 -6.34 5.88 -1.57
N GLU A 46 -6.50 6.54 -2.73
CA GLU A 46 -7.47 7.61 -2.90
C GLU A 46 -8.92 7.15 -2.59
N GLN A 47 -9.26 5.93 -3.00
CA GLN A 47 -10.57 5.35 -2.73
C GLN A 47 -10.73 4.87 -1.28
N GLY A 48 -9.70 4.25 -0.70
CA GLY A 48 -9.76 3.73 0.67
C GLY A 48 -9.73 4.82 1.74
N PHE A 49 -9.00 5.91 1.50
CA PHE A 49 -8.83 7.03 2.44
C PHE A 49 -9.65 8.27 2.07
N SER A 50 -10.47 8.21 1.02
CA SER A 50 -11.25 9.36 0.53
C SER A 50 -10.39 10.62 0.27
N GLN A 51 -9.15 10.43 -0.15
CA GLN A 51 -8.23 11.51 -0.52
C GLN A 51 -8.09 11.61 -2.03
N ARG A 52 -7.71 12.78 -2.55
CA ARG A 52 -7.48 12.99 -3.99
C ARG A 52 -6.20 13.76 -4.20
N GLY A 53 -5.54 13.51 -5.33
CA GLY A 53 -4.38 14.30 -5.75
C GLY A 53 -3.12 14.01 -4.94
N ILE A 54 -3.01 12.81 -4.39
CA ILE A 54 -1.92 12.45 -3.48
C ILE A 54 -0.61 12.14 -4.22
N ALA A 55 0.53 12.37 -3.57
CA ALA A 55 1.84 12.04 -4.13
C ALA A 55 2.18 10.56 -3.89
N TRP A 56 3.12 10.01 -4.67
CA TRP A 56 3.75 8.74 -4.34
C TRP A 56 4.67 8.89 -3.11
N GLY A 57 4.94 7.78 -2.41
CA GLY A 57 5.82 7.76 -1.24
C GLY A 57 5.09 8.03 0.07
N LYS A 58 5.81 8.60 1.04
CA LYS A 58 5.31 8.88 2.39
C LYS A 58 4.18 9.91 2.36
N GLN A 59 3.07 9.59 3.04
CA GLN A 59 1.93 10.48 3.18
C GLN A 59 2.05 11.34 4.44
N LYS A 60 1.36 12.48 4.45
CA LYS A 60 1.24 13.34 5.64
C LYS A 60 0.36 12.71 6.72
N ILE A 61 -0.55 11.81 6.33
CA ILE A 61 -1.40 11.10 7.28
C ILE A 61 -0.64 9.94 7.94
N ALA A 62 -1.02 9.66 9.19
CA ALA A 62 -0.56 8.53 9.98
C ALA A 62 -1.76 7.90 10.69
N ILE A 63 -1.63 6.63 11.06
CA ILE A 63 -2.60 5.93 11.92
C ILE A 63 -1.88 5.63 13.23
N GLY A 64 -2.17 6.39 14.29
CA GLY A 64 -1.36 6.37 15.50
C GLY A 64 0.13 6.66 15.21
N ALA A 65 1.01 5.71 15.57
CA ALA A 65 2.45 5.79 15.30
C ALA A 65 2.87 5.26 13.91
N THR A 66 1.95 4.59 13.21
CA THR A 66 2.16 3.94 11.90
C THR A 66 2.22 4.98 10.79
N MET A 67 3.33 5.00 10.05
CA MET A 67 3.47 5.85 8.86
C MET A 67 2.70 5.27 7.69
N VAL A 68 2.04 6.11 6.90
CA VAL A 68 1.32 5.66 5.71
C VAL A 68 2.12 5.97 4.45
N TRP A 69 2.27 4.99 3.59
CA TRP A 69 3.02 5.06 2.33
C TRP A 69 2.16 4.62 1.17
N VAL A 70 2.33 5.27 0.02
CA VAL A 70 1.71 4.88 -1.23
C VAL A 70 2.80 4.47 -2.21
N LEU A 71 2.81 3.18 -2.54
CA LEU A 71 3.84 2.59 -3.38
C LEU A 71 3.25 2.10 -4.70
N PRO A 72 4.02 2.12 -5.79
CA PRO A 72 3.62 1.51 -7.05
C PRO A 72 3.30 0.02 -6.88
N ASN A 73 2.20 -0.44 -7.48
CA ASN A 73 1.80 -1.85 -7.41
C ASN A 73 2.66 -2.68 -8.39
N PRO A 74 3.40 -3.71 -7.91
CA PRO A 74 4.33 -4.52 -8.72
C PRO A 74 3.64 -5.52 -9.66
N SER A 75 2.30 -5.63 -9.65
CA SER A 75 1.58 -6.52 -10.57
C SER A 75 1.89 -6.17 -12.04
N GLY A 76 2.16 -7.18 -12.87
CA GLY A 76 2.54 -7.02 -14.28
C GLY A 76 1.51 -6.31 -15.20
N LEU A 77 0.30 -6.05 -14.70
CA LEU A 77 -0.67 -5.16 -15.36
C LEU A 77 -0.25 -3.67 -15.32
N ASN A 78 0.63 -3.28 -14.39
CA ASN A 78 1.18 -1.94 -14.34
C ASN A 78 2.48 -1.88 -15.16
N ARG A 79 2.51 -0.99 -16.16
CA ARG A 79 3.70 -0.68 -16.98
C ARG A 79 4.76 0.14 -16.22
N ILE A 80 4.88 -0.05 -14.91
CA ILE A 80 5.90 0.64 -14.11
C ILE A 80 7.21 -0.10 -14.29
N LYS A 81 8.26 0.64 -14.65
CA LYS A 81 9.60 0.10 -14.81
C LYS A 81 10.10 -0.47 -13.49
N THR A 82 10.79 -1.61 -13.53
CA THR A 82 11.31 -2.30 -12.34
C THR A 82 12.19 -1.40 -11.49
N GLU A 83 12.99 -0.53 -12.12
CA GLU A 83 13.87 0.41 -11.42
C GLU A 83 13.06 1.36 -10.54
N LYS A 84 11.90 1.83 -11.02
CA LYS A 84 11.01 2.72 -10.25
C LYS A 84 10.30 2.00 -9.10
N LEU A 85 10.02 0.70 -9.24
CA LEU A 85 9.54 -0.12 -8.13
C LEU A 85 10.64 -0.23 -7.05
N VAL A 86 11.86 -0.59 -7.46
CA VAL A 86 12.99 -0.75 -6.53
C VAL A 86 13.30 0.56 -5.79
N GLU A 87 13.32 1.70 -6.49
CA GLU A 87 13.52 3.02 -5.88
C GLU A 87 12.47 3.31 -4.79
N ALA A 88 11.18 3.13 -5.10
CA ALA A 88 10.10 3.45 -4.17
C ALA A 88 10.09 2.56 -2.93
N TYR A 89 10.39 1.26 -3.09
CA TYR A 89 10.48 0.34 -1.96
C TYR A 89 11.75 0.56 -1.12
N ARG A 90 12.87 0.95 -1.74
CA ARG A 90 14.09 1.33 -1.03
C ARG A 90 13.90 2.58 -0.17
N GLU A 91 13.14 3.56 -0.65
CA GLU A 91 12.83 4.77 0.13
C GLU A 91 12.07 4.42 1.41
N LEU A 92 11.10 3.49 1.33
CA LEU A 92 10.40 2.98 2.50
C LEU A 92 11.37 2.29 3.48
N ASP A 93 12.20 1.38 2.98
CA ASP A 93 13.18 0.64 3.78
C ASP A 93 14.14 1.58 4.54
N GLN A 94 14.72 2.55 3.84
CA GLN A 94 15.59 3.56 4.44
C GLN A 94 14.88 4.40 5.51
N ALA A 95 13.61 4.75 5.28
CA ALA A 95 12.83 5.51 6.25
C ALA A 95 12.51 4.69 7.51
N LEU A 96 12.40 3.36 7.41
CA LEU A 96 12.25 2.48 8.56
C LEU A 96 13.56 2.37 9.35
N ILE A 97 14.70 2.19 8.66
CA ILE A 97 16.04 2.13 9.27
C ILE A 97 16.36 3.43 10.03
N MET A 98 16.06 4.60 9.46
CA MET A 98 16.25 5.89 10.13
C MET A 98 15.44 6.02 11.44
N ARG A 99 14.39 5.21 11.60
CA ARG A 99 13.57 5.15 12.81
C ARG A 99 14.10 4.15 13.84
N GLY A 100 15.21 3.47 13.55
CA GLY A 100 15.84 2.49 14.43
C GLY A 100 15.23 1.09 14.36
N LEU A 101 14.59 0.75 13.24
CA LEU A 101 13.96 -0.55 12.97
C LEU A 101 14.76 -1.38 11.96
#